data_AF-A0A2M7B6P3-F1
#
_entry.id   AF-A0A2M7B6P3-F1
#
_cell.length_a   1.000
_cell.length_b   1.000
_cell.length_c   1.000
_cell.angle_alpha   90.00
_cell.angle_beta   90.00
_cell.angle_gamma   90.00
#
_symmetry.space_group_name_H-M   'P 1'
#
loop_
_entity.id
_entity.type
_entity.pdbx_description
1 polymer ?
#
loop_
_entity_poly.entity_id
_entity_poly.type
_entity_poly.pdbx_seq_one_letter_code
_entity_poly.pdbx_strand_id
1 'polypeptide(L)'
;MSVIGILAVVASLTIVLLGFPAQIVKNYRRKSCDGLAPSLVYSACCTYTLWSLYGWTKPDWFLIVSQTPGCVLAFILLFQLFHYDRKGGTK
;
A
#
# COMPACT_ATOMS: atom_id res chain seq x y z
N MET A 1 3.43 -9.29 25.74
CA MET A 1 3.25 -9.43 24.28
C MET A 1 1.82 -9.88 24.03
N SER A 2 0.95 -8.99 23.58
CA SER A 2 -0.47 -9.34 23.36
C SER A 2 -0.60 -10.14 22.07
N VAL A 3 -1.13 -11.37 22.16
CA VAL A 3 -1.35 -12.29 21.02
C VAL A 3 -2.07 -11.59 19.85
N ILE A 4 -2.99 -10.68 20.18
CA ILE A 4 -3.75 -9.86 19.24
C ILE A 4 -2.83 -8.99 18.37
N GLY A 5 -1.77 -8.40 18.94
CA GLY A 5 -0.81 -7.57 18.20
C GLY A 5 0.03 -8.37 17.21
N ILE A 6 0.42 -9.60 17.58
CA ILE A 6 1.14 -10.51 16.69
C ILE A 6 0.24 -10.91 15.51
N LEU A 7 -1.01 -11.31 15.79
CA LEU A 7 -1.97 -11.67 14.74
C LEU A 7 -2.27 -10.50 13.80
N ALA A 8 -2.42 -9.28 14.34
CA ALA A 8 -2.61 -8.09 13.52
C ALA A 8 -1.40 -7.83 12.60
N VAL A 9 -0.18 -7.95 13.10
CA VAL A 9 1.03 -7.77 12.28
C VAL A 9 1.16 -8.85 11.21
N VAL A 10 0.87 -10.11 11.53
CA VAL A 10 0.92 -11.19 10.53
C VAL A 10 -0.13 -10.96 9.43
N ALA A 11 -1.35 -10.58 9.79
CA ALA A 11 -2.40 -10.25 8.83
C ALA A 11 -2.01 -9.05 7.95
N SER A 12 -1.54 -7.96 8.56
CA SER A 12 -1.08 -6.78 7.84
C SER A 12 0.11 -7.07 6.92
N LEU A 13 1.11 -7.82 7.39
CA LEU A 13 2.25 -8.23 6.57
C LEU A 13 1.83 -9.10 5.40
N THR A 14 0.83 -9.97 5.56
CA THR A 14 0.33 -10.81 4.46
C THR A 14 -0.27 -9.93 3.35
N ILE A 15 -1.06 -8.93 3.70
CA ILE A 15 -1.65 -7.99 2.74
C ILE A 15 -0.56 -7.15 2.07
N VAL A 16 0.39 -6.65 2.86
CA VAL A 16 1.47 -5.80 2.38
C VAL A 16 2.44 -6.57 1.48
N LEU A 17 2.84 -7.78 1.87
CA LEU A 17 3.85 -8.59 1.16
C LEU A 17 3.28 -9.44 0.03
N LEU A 18 1.97 -9.73 0.00
CA LEU A 18 1.35 -10.49 -1.09
C LEU A 18 0.39 -9.65 -1.92
N GLY A 19 -0.52 -8.93 -1.27
CA GLY A 19 -1.57 -8.16 -1.94
C GLY A 19 -1.00 -7.05 -2.82
N PHE A 20 -0.23 -6.13 -2.24
CA PHE A 20 0.36 -5.03 -2.99
C PHE A 20 1.31 -5.47 -4.11
N PRO A 21 2.31 -6.35 -3.90
CA PRO A 21 3.19 -6.76 -4.99
C PRO A 21 2.46 -7.56 -6.07
N ALA A 22 1.48 -8.41 -5.73
CA ALA A 22 0.67 -9.06 -6.74
C ALA A 22 -0.08 -8.05 -7.63
N GLN A 23 -0.57 -6.96 -7.02
CA GLN A 23 -1.23 -5.87 -7.73
C GLN A 23 -0.25 -5.04 -8.58
N ILE A 24 0.92 -4.70 -8.04
CA ILE A 24 2.02 -4.01 -8.76
C ILE A 24 2.45 -4.83 -9.99
N VAL A 25 2.62 -6.15 -9.83
CA VAL A 25 3.00 -7.06 -10.92
C VAL A 25 1.87 -7.17 -11.95
N LYS A 26 0.61 -7.24 -11.51
CA LYS A 26 -0.55 -7.27 -12.40
C LYS A 26 -0.64 -5.99 -13.25
N ASN A 27 -0.48 -4.82 -12.62
CA ASN A 27 -0.45 -3.52 -13.29
C ASN A 27 0.72 -3.45 -14.29
N TYR A 28 1.91 -3.89 -13.86
CA TYR A 28 3.10 -3.90 -14.71
C TYR A 28 2.92 -4.80 -15.94
N ARG A 29 2.38 -6.01 -15.76
CA ARG A 29 2.10 -6.95 -16.86
C ARG A 29 1.06 -6.42 -17.84
N ARG A 30 -0.01 -5.78 -17.34
CA ARG A 30 -1.05 -5.20 -18.19
C ARG A 30 -0.65 -3.87 -18.82
N LYS A 31 0.40 -3.22 -18.32
CA LYS A 31 0.78 -1.84 -18.65
C LYS A 31 -0.40 -0.85 -18.59
N SER A 32 -1.40 -1.16 -17.77
CA SER A 32 -2.61 -0.38 -17.56
C SER A 32 -3.06 -0.61 -16.13
N CYS A 33 -3.59 0.45 -15.51
CA CYS A 33 -4.26 0.39 -14.21
C CYS A 33 -5.78 0.12 -14.35
N ASP A 34 -6.22 -0.44 -15.48
CA ASP A 34 -7.62 -0.81 -15.72
C ASP A 34 -8.17 -1.73 -14.61
N GLY A 35 -9.27 -1.30 -14.00
CA GLY A 35 -9.91 -1.96 -12.85
C GLY A 35 -9.39 -1.51 -11.49
N LEU A 36 -8.42 -0.58 -11.44
CA LEU A 36 -7.97 0.03 -10.19
C LEU A 36 -8.49 1.46 -10.08
N ALA A 37 -9.40 1.70 -9.13
CA ALA A 37 -9.94 3.02 -8.89
C ALA A 37 -8.81 3.97 -8.40
N PRO A 38 -8.51 5.07 -9.12
CA PRO A 38 -7.49 6.04 -8.71
C PRO A 38 -7.70 6.54 -7.28
N SER A 39 -8.97 6.83 -6.93
CA SER A 39 -9.40 7.26 -5.61
C SER A 39 -9.01 6.28 -4.49
N LEU A 40 -9.02 4.97 -4.76
CA LEU A 40 -8.64 3.94 -3.81
C LEU A 40 -7.13 3.90 -3.58
N VAL A 41 -6.33 4.18 -4.61
CA VAL A 41 -4.86 4.26 -4.48
C VAL A 41 -4.46 5.50 -3.68
N TYR A 42 -5.10 6.65 -3.94
CA TYR A 42 -4.89 7.87 -3.16
C TYR A 42 -5.28 7.68 -1.70
N SER A 43 -6.46 7.11 -1.42
CA SER A 43 -6.91 6.87 -0.05
C SER A 43 -6.00 5.87 0.68
N ALA A 44 -5.52 4.82 -0.02
CA ALA A 44 -4.51 3.91 0.52
C ALA A 44 -3.22 4.67 0.88
N CYS A 45 -2.66 5.47 -0.03
CA CYS A 45 -1.44 6.24 0.24
C CYS A 45 -1.59 7.16 1.46
N CYS A 46 -2.69 7.92 1.54
CA CYS A 46 -2.96 8.76 2.70
C CYS A 46 -3.05 7.93 3.98
N THR A 47 -3.76 6.81 3.94
CA THR A 47 -3.94 5.92 5.09
C THR A 47 -2.60 5.38 5.58
N TYR A 48 -1.79 4.76 4.72
CA TYR A 48 -0.49 4.19 5.12
C TYR A 48 0.49 5.27 5.61
N THR A 49 0.47 6.47 5.01
CA THR A 49 1.31 7.60 5.46
C THR A 49 0.89 8.08 6.84
N LEU A 50 -0.41 8.32 7.06
CA LEU A 50 -0.97 8.77 8.34
C LEU A 50 -0.76 7.73 9.44
N TRP A 51 -0.99 6.45 9.16
CA TRP A 51 -0.78 5.36 10.12
C TRP A 51 0.71 5.13 10.41
N SER A 52 1.59 5.28 9.43
CA SER A 52 3.04 5.19 9.66
C SER A 52 3.54 6.37 10.51
N LEU A 53 3.04 7.58 10.28
CA LEU A 53 3.34 8.74 11.13
C LEU A 53 2.79 8.56 12.55
N TYR A 54 1.56 8.08 12.68
CA TYR A 54 0.96 7.75 13.97
C TYR A 54 1.78 6.69 14.72
N GLY A 55 2.22 5.65 14.01
CA GLY A 55 3.11 4.62 14.55
C GLY A 55 4.45 5.15 15.03
N TRP A 56 4.91 6.31 14.57
CA TRP A 56 6.11 6.94 15.11
C TRP A 56 5.85 7.73 16.40
N THR A 57 4.63 8.27 16.57
CA THR A 57 4.24 9.00 17.79
C THR A 57 3.93 8.10 18.99
N LYS A 58 3.56 6.84 18.75
CA LYS A 58 3.35 5.81 19.77
C LYS A 58 4.45 4.76 19.59
N PRO A 59 5.22 4.36 20.61
CA PRO A 59 6.28 3.34 20.47
C PRO A 59 5.68 1.92 20.32
N ASP A 60 4.81 1.74 19.35
CA ASP A 60 4.15 0.48 19.03
C ASP A 60 4.87 -0.15 17.84
N TRP A 61 5.95 -0.88 18.15
CA TRP A 61 6.88 -1.43 17.16
C TRP A 61 6.20 -2.31 16.12
N PHE A 62 5.14 -3.02 16.53
CA PHE A 62 4.30 -3.85 15.68
C PHE A 62 3.65 -3.06 14.53
N LEU A 63 3.18 -1.86 14.85
CA LEU A 63 2.48 -1.00 13.90
C LEU A 63 3.45 -0.37 12.90
N ILE A 64 4.63 0.06 13.37
CA ILE A 64 5.70 0.60 12.51
C ILE A 64 6.14 -0.47 11.50
N VAL A 65 6.51 -1.67 11.99
CA VAL A 65 7.05 -2.74 11.14
C VAL A 65 6.07 -3.20 10.05
N SER A 66 4.77 -3.20 10.35
CA SER A 66 3.75 -3.59 9.37
C SER A 66 3.37 -2.46 8.39
N GLN A 67 3.26 -1.22 8.87
CA GLN A 67 2.77 -0.09 8.06
C GLN A 67 3.85 0.53 7.17
N THR A 68 5.11 0.57 7.61
CA THR A 68 6.22 1.16 6.83
C THR A 68 6.41 0.50 5.44
N PRO A 69 6.46 -0.84 5.30
CA PRO A 69 6.54 -1.46 3.98
C PRO A 69 5.26 -1.23 3.15
N GLY A 70 4.08 -1.14 3.79
CA GLY A 70 2.83 -0.79 3.13
C GLY A 70 2.87 0.62 2.52
N CYS A 71 3.47 1.58 3.23
CA CYS A 71 3.68 2.94 2.73
C CYS A 71 4.55 2.95 1.46
N VAL A 72 5.70 2.25 1.48
CA VAL A 72 6.60 2.16 0.30
C VAL A 72 5.88 1.56 -0.91
N LEU A 73 5.14 0.47 -0.72
CA LEU A 73 4.40 -0.19 -1.80
C LEU A 73 3.22 0.65 -2.31
N ALA A 74 2.53 1.37 -1.44
CA ALA A 74 1.48 2.31 -1.82
C ALA A 74 2.04 3.45 -2.69
N PHE A 75 3.21 4.00 -2.34
CA PHE A 75 3.90 4.99 -3.19
C PHE A 75 4.28 4.43 -4.56
N ILE A 76 4.73 3.17 -4.64
CA ILE A 76 5.01 2.50 -5.92
C ILE A 76 3.73 2.36 -6.75
N LEU A 77 2.61 1.98 -6.15
CA LEU A 77 1.32 1.91 -6.84
C LEU A 77 0.83 3.27 -7.32
N LEU A 78 1.01 4.32 -6.51
CA LEU A 78 0.69 5.69 -6.89
C LEU A 78 1.59 6.14 -8.06
N PHE A 79 2.88 5.84 -8.03
CA PHE A 79 3.77 6.11 -9.15
C PHE A 79 3.35 5.37 -10.43
N GLN A 80 2.99 4.09 -10.32
CA GLN A 80 2.44 3.33 -11.45
C GLN A 80 1.16 3.96 -11.98
N LEU A 81 0.24 4.37 -11.10
CA LEU A 81 -0.98 5.04 -11.47
C LEU A 81 -0.68 6.31 -12.28
N PHE A 82 0.17 7.21 -11.78
CA PHE A 82 0.57 8.43 -12.52
C PHE A 82 1.23 8.12 -13.86
N HIS A 83 2.10 7.11 -13.93
CA HIS A 83 2.81 6.77 -15.15
C HIS A 83 1.89 6.14 -16.22
N TYR A 84 0.96 5.28 -15.80
CA TYR A 84 0.01 4.63 -16.71
C TYR A 84 -1.17 5.53 -17.07
N ASP A 85 -1.65 6.37 -16.16
CA ASP A 85 -2.67 7.40 -16.43
C ASP A 85 -2.17 8.41 -17.46
N ARG A 86 -0.91 8.83 -17.35
CA ARG A 86 -0.26 9.71 -18.35
C ARG A 86 -0.08 9.06 -19.73
N LYS A 87 -0.02 7.72 -19.81
CA LYS A 87 -0.02 6.97 -21.08
C LYS A 87 -1.42 6.61 -21.59
N GLY A 88 -2.39 6.54 -20.68
CA GLY A 88 -3.80 6.23 -20.93
C GLY A 88 -4.67 7.47 -21.07
N GLY A 89 -4.09 8.66 -21.22
CA GLY A 89 -4.77 9.93 -21.44
C GLY A 89 -5.53 9.98 -22.77
N THR A 90 -6.57 9.16 -22.88
CA THR A 90 -7.75 9.33 -23.71
C THR A 90 -8.85 8.47 -23.11
N LYS A 91 -9.65 9.02 -22.19
CA LYS A 91 -11.11 9.10 -22.34
C LYS A 91 -11.60 10.35 -21.65
#